data_AF-A0A6J7AIM4-F1
#
_entry.id   AF-A0A6J7AIM4-F1
#
_cell.length_a   1.000
_cell.length_b   1.000
_cell.length_c   1.000
_cell.angle_alpha   90.00
_cell.angle_beta   90.00
_cell.angle_gamma   90.00
#
_symmetry.space_group_name_H-M   'P 1'
#
loop_
_entity.id
_entity.type
_entity.pdbx_description
1 polymer ?
#
loop_
_entity_poly.entity_id
_entity_poly.type
_entity_poly.pdbx_seq_one_letter_code
_entity_poly.pdbx_strand_id
1 'polypeptide(L)'
;MRTSIANAKARCEMVHMAVRGAFGVGPVEEEIENLGDWLAEFSPQSFLELDYGGLATYLENSLIAQGEAGLEGDTSIEDVLMSIGGLATGDGSLAGRGYERLVTRWRRVAAFEQAM
;
A
#
# COMPACT_ATOMS: atom_id res chain seq x y z
N MET A 1 7.68 5.23 9.49
CA MET A 1 6.65 6.31 9.51
C MET A 1 5.54 5.87 10.45
N ARG A 2 5.16 6.71 11.40
CA ARG A 2 4.14 6.38 12.43
C ARG A 2 2.81 7.11 12.20
N THR A 3 1.70 6.48 12.54
CA THR A 3 0.35 7.07 12.56
C THR A 3 -0.41 6.61 13.80
N SER A 4 -1.43 7.36 14.24
CA SER A 4 -2.31 6.85 15.30
C SER A 4 -3.14 5.68 14.77
N ILE A 5 -3.48 4.73 15.64
CA ILE A 5 -4.33 3.59 15.25
C ILE A 5 -5.70 4.07 14.76
N ALA A 6 -6.22 5.16 15.33
CA ALA A 6 -7.49 5.76 14.89
C ALA A 6 -7.43 6.20 13.42
N ASN A 7 -6.33 6.82 13.01
CA ASN A 7 -6.12 7.21 11.61
C ASN A 7 -5.90 5.99 10.71
N ALA A 8 -5.23 4.94 11.20
CA ALA A 8 -5.06 3.70 10.44
C ALA A 8 -6.41 3.02 10.18
N LYS A 9 -7.27 2.89 11.22
CA LYS A 9 -8.64 2.35 11.11
C LYS A 9 -9.48 3.15 10.12
N ALA A 10 -9.49 4.49 10.24
CA ALA A 10 -10.25 5.35 9.34
C ALA A 10 -9.80 5.23 7.87
N ARG A 11 -8.49 5.09 7.63
CA ARG A 11 -7.96 4.84 6.28
C ARG A 11 -8.35 3.45 5.79
N CYS A 12 -8.23 2.42 6.61
CA CYS A 12 -8.61 1.05 6.25
C CYS A 12 -10.09 0.97 5.83
N GLU A 13 -10.98 1.58 6.62
CA GLU A 13 -12.42 1.67 6.32
C GLU A 13 -12.69 2.36 4.98
N MET A 14 -12.03 3.50 4.72
CA MET A 14 -12.17 4.21 3.44
C MET A 14 -11.74 3.33 2.25
N VAL A 15 -10.65 2.59 2.40
CA VAL A 15 -10.15 1.67 1.36
C VAL A 15 -11.11 0.50 1.17
N HIS A 16 -11.59 -0.09 2.26
CA HIS A 16 -12.57 -1.18 2.23
C HIS A 16 -13.83 -0.77 1.46
N MET A 17 -14.39 0.40 1.78
CA MET A 17 -15.56 0.94 1.07
C MET A 17 -15.30 1.21 -0.41
N ALA A 18 -14.11 1.71 -0.77
CA ALA A 18 -13.74 1.95 -2.17
C ALA A 18 -13.62 0.63 -2.96
N VAL A 19 -12.95 -0.37 -2.39
CA VAL A 19 -12.74 -1.69 -3.00
C VAL A 19 -14.06 -2.45 -3.11
N ARG A 20 -14.85 -2.47 -2.03
CA ARG A 20 -16.19 -3.08 -2.02
C ARG A 20 -17.13 -2.41 -3.02
N GLY A 21 -17.07 -1.08 -3.15
CA GLY A 21 -17.86 -0.34 -4.14
C GLY A 21 -17.47 -0.67 -5.58
N ALA A 22 -16.18 -0.86 -5.84
CA ALA A 22 -15.67 -1.14 -7.19
C ALA A 22 -15.83 -2.60 -7.61
N PHE A 23 -15.60 -3.55 -6.70
CA PHE A 23 -15.50 -4.98 -7.02
C PHE A 23 -16.58 -5.85 -6.35
N GLY A 24 -17.34 -5.31 -5.41
CA GLY A 24 -18.25 -6.08 -4.56
C GLY A 24 -17.53 -6.82 -3.44
N VAL A 25 -18.27 -7.70 -2.76
CA VAL A 25 -17.72 -8.60 -1.73
C VAL A 25 -16.94 -9.71 -2.42
N GLY A 26 -15.72 -9.97 -1.94
CA GLY A 26 -14.85 -11.00 -2.51
C GLY A 26 -13.46 -11.01 -1.91
N PRO A 27 -12.53 -11.84 -2.42
CA PRO A 27 -11.26 -12.12 -1.75
C PRO A 27 -10.41 -10.87 -1.47
N VAL A 28 -10.36 -9.91 -2.41
CA VAL A 28 -9.57 -8.68 -2.23
C VAL A 28 -10.17 -7.76 -1.17
N GLU A 29 -11.50 -7.74 -1.07
CA GLU A 29 -12.21 -6.93 -0.08
C GLU A 29 -12.12 -7.58 1.31
N GLU A 30 -12.23 -8.90 1.40
CA GLU A 30 -12.08 -9.69 2.62
C GLU A 30 -10.69 -9.51 3.26
N GLU A 31 -9.60 -9.44 2.48
CA GLU A 31 -8.26 -9.15 3.01
C GLU A 31 -8.19 -7.78 3.72
N ILE A 32 -8.94 -6.79 3.23
CA ILE A 32 -8.96 -5.44 3.82
C ILE A 32 -9.87 -5.43 5.06
N GLU A 33 -10.97 -6.18 5.04
CA GLU A 33 -11.81 -6.40 6.22
C GLU A 33 -11.00 -7.05 7.35
N ASN A 34 -10.28 -8.14 7.05
CA ASN A 34 -9.40 -8.83 8.00
C ASN A 34 -8.33 -7.90 8.58
N LEU A 35 -7.74 -7.02 7.76
CA LEU A 35 -6.82 -5.98 8.25
C LEU A 35 -7.51 -5.00 9.19
N GLY A 36 -8.74 -4.57 8.85
CA GLY A 36 -9.56 -3.71 9.70
C GLY A 36 -9.85 -4.33 11.06
N ASP A 37 -10.22 -5.60 11.08
CA ASP A 37 -10.46 -6.39 12.30
C ASP A 37 -9.18 -6.53 13.13
N TRP A 38 -8.05 -6.84 12.52
CA TRP A 38 -6.77 -6.89 13.21
C TRP A 38 -6.41 -5.53 13.84
N LEU A 39 -6.60 -4.44 13.10
CA LEU A 39 -6.40 -3.09 13.65
C LEU A 39 -7.36 -2.82 14.82
N ALA A 40 -8.58 -3.37 14.78
CA ALA A 40 -9.62 -3.18 15.80
C ALA A 40 -9.18 -3.69 17.19
N GLU A 41 -8.35 -4.73 17.25
CA GLU A 41 -7.86 -5.34 18.50
C GLU A 41 -6.98 -4.41 19.34
N PHE A 42 -6.38 -3.37 18.74
CA PHE A 42 -5.49 -2.46 19.43
C PHE A 42 -6.23 -1.33 20.16
N SER A 43 -5.69 -0.95 21.34
CA SER A 43 -6.12 0.19 22.14
C SER A 43 -6.21 1.49 21.32
N PRO A 44 -7.24 2.34 21.49
CA PRO A 44 -7.37 3.61 20.76
C PRO A 44 -6.19 4.58 20.88
N GLN A 45 -5.37 4.45 21.94
CA GLN A 45 -4.18 5.27 22.16
C GLN A 45 -2.92 4.71 21.49
N SER A 46 -3.01 3.55 20.83
CA SER A 46 -1.90 2.92 20.13
C SER A 46 -1.46 3.71 18.89
N PHE A 47 -0.21 3.51 18.51
CA PHE A 47 0.36 3.97 17.24
C PHE A 47 0.72 2.77 16.38
N LEU A 48 0.53 2.92 15.07
CA LEU A 48 0.96 1.98 14.05
C LEU A 48 2.20 2.54 13.35
N GLU A 49 3.24 1.72 13.28
CA GLU A 49 4.44 2.02 12.51
C GLU A 49 4.65 0.92 11.49
N LEU A 50 4.88 1.33 10.24
CA LEU A 50 5.32 0.42 9.20
C LEU A 50 6.83 0.20 9.37
N ASP A 51 7.20 -0.97 9.86
CA ASP A 51 8.56 -1.46 9.79
C ASP A 51 8.74 -2.19 8.46
N TYR A 52 9.59 -1.66 7.58
CA TYR A 52 9.86 -2.27 6.29
C TYR A 52 10.70 -3.54 6.41
N GLY A 53 11.17 -3.93 7.60
CA GLY A 53 11.77 -5.25 7.85
C GLY A 53 12.97 -5.59 6.94
N GLY A 54 13.71 -4.58 6.49
CA GLY A 54 14.81 -4.73 5.52
C GLY A 54 14.43 -4.51 4.06
N LEU A 55 13.14 -4.53 3.70
CA LEU A 55 12.64 -4.23 2.35
C LEU A 55 13.00 -2.82 1.89
N ALA A 56 13.13 -1.87 2.82
CA ALA A 56 13.59 -0.53 2.52
C ALA A 56 14.98 -0.55 1.84
N THR A 57 15.87 -1.46 2.25
CA THR A 57 17.20 -1.63 1.63
C THR A 57 17.09 -2.20 0.22
N TYR A 58 16.17 -3.13 -0.03
CA TYR A 58 15.95 -3.65 -1.38
C TYR A 58 15.32 -2.60 -2.30
N LEU A 59 14.41 -1.80 -1.77
CA LEU A 59 13.82 -0.68 -2.49
C LEU A 59 14.87 0.38 -2.84
N GLU A 60 15.72 0.76 -1.87
CA GLU A 60 16.87 1.64 -2.07
C GLU A 60 17.76 1.13 -3.22
N ASN A 61 18.25 -0.11 -3.11
CA ASN A 61 19.13 -0.71 -4.11
C ASN A 61 18.46 -0.82 -5.48
N SER A 62 17.17 -1.19 -5.50
CA SER A 62 16.40 -1.32 -6.74
C SER A 62 16.26 0.03 -7.45
N LEU A 63 15.99 1.10 -6.71
CA LEU A 63 15.85 2.45 -7.25
C LEU A 63 17.19 2.99 -7.73
N ILE A 64 18.28 2.82 -6.96
CA ILE A 64 19.63 3.19 -7.38
C ILE A 64 20.03 2.45 -8.67
N ALA A 65 19.74 1.15 -8.77
CA ALA A 65 20.02 0.35 -9.98
C ALA A 65 19.25 0.84 -11.22
N GLN A 66 18.17 1.60 -11.03
CA GLN A 66 17.38 2.22 -12.10
C GLN A 66 17.84 3.63 -12.44
N GLY A 67 18.86 4.16 -11.75
CA GLY A 67 19.34 5.53 -11.92
C GLY A 67 18.58 6.59 -11.12
N GLU A 68 17.73 6.16 -10.17
CA GLU A 68 17.01 7.05 -9.25
C GLU A 68 17.85 7.38 -8.01
N ALA A 69 17.39 8.38 -7.23
CA ALA A 69 18.07 8.85 -6.02
C ALA A 69 17.91 7.93 -4.78
N GLY A 70 17.68 6.63 -4.98
CA GLY A 70 17.38 5.71 -3.89
C GLY A 70 15.99 5.95 -3.29
N LEU A 71 15.85 5.82 -1.96
CA LEU A 71 14.55 5.95 -1.28
C LEU A 71 13.86 7.31 -1.49
N GLU A 72 14.60 8.36 -1.78
CA GLU A 72 14.03 9.68 -2.11
C GLU A 72 13.18 9.66 -3.39
N GLY A 73 13.46 8.71 -4.30
CA GLY A 73 12.67 8.49 -5.51
C GLY A 73 11.47 7.56 -5.33
N ASP A 74 11.25 7.03 -4.12
CA ASP A 74 10.09 6.17 -3.90
C ASP A 74 8.78 6.96 -4.03
N THR A 75 7.88 6.39 -4.83
CA THR A 75 6.53 6.93 -5.09
C THR A 75 5.45 5.89 -4.85
N SER A 76 5.77 4.84 -4.07
CA SER A 76 4.85 3.72 -3.81
C SER A 76 3.59 4.16 -3.09
N ILE A 77 3.70 5.10 -2.15
CA ILE A 77 2.54 5.62 -1.41
C ILE A 77 1.62 6.38 -2.37
N GLU A 78 2.16 7.21 -3.24
CA GLU A 78 1.44 7.97 -4.26
C GLU A 78 0.72 7.04 -5.23
N ASP A 79 1.36 5.95 -5.64
CA ASP A 79 0.78 4.96 -6.56
C ASP A 79 -0.38 4.19 -5.91
N VAL A 80 -0.24 3.81 -4.63
CA VAL A 80 -1.34 3.20 -3.85
C VAL A 80 -2.51 4.18 -3.73
N LEU A 81 -2.25 5.43 -3.34
CA LEU A 81 -3.29 6.44 -3.18
C LEU A 81 -3.99 6.76 -4.51
N MET A 82 -3.23 6.81 -5.61
CA MET A 82 -3.79 6.98 -6.95
C MET A 82 -4.71 5.81 -7.32
N SER A 83 -4.27 4.58 -7.03
CA SER A 83 -5.06 3.38 -7.31
C SER A 83 -6.41 3.40 -6.58
N ILE A 84 -6.35 3.61 -5.26
CA ILE A 84 -7.52 3.64 -4.37
C ILE A 84 -8.44 4.83 -4.71
N GLY A 85 -7.88 6.01 -5.01
CA GLY A 85 -8.64 7.18 -5.42
C GLY A 85 -9.40 6.95 -6.73
N GLY A 86 -8.80 6.24 -7.68
CA GLY A 86 -9.48 5.79 -8.89
C GLY A 86 -10.66 4.87 -8.59
N LEU A 87 -10.47 3.88 -7.71
CA LEU A 87 -11.56 2.99 -7.28
C LEU A 87 -12.70 3.76 -6.61
N ALA A 88 -12.37 4.66 -5.68
CA ALA A 88 -13.37 5.45 -4.94
C ALA A 88 -14.20 6.38 -5.83
N THR A 89 -13.66 6.79 -6.98
CA THR A 89 -14.33 7.70 -7.93
C THR A 89 -14.91 6.99 -9.17
N GLY A 90 -14.72 5.67 -9.27
CA GLY A 90 -15.10 4.90 -10.45
C GLY A 90 -14.20 5.11 -11.68
N ASP A 91 -13.06 5.81 -11.52
CA ASP A 91 -12.06 5.96 -12.57
C ASP A 91 -11.11 4.75 -12.59
N GLY A 92 -11.55 3.69 -13.27
CA GLY A 92 -10.75 2.48 -13.44
C GLY A 92 -9.42 2.69 -14.18
N SER A 93 -9.30 3.74 -15.00
CA SER A 93 -8.06 4.06 -15.69
C SER A 93 -7.02 4.65 -14.75
N LEU A 94 -7.44 5.58 -13.87
CA LEU A 94 -6.59 6.09 -12.79
C LEU A 94 -6.20 4.98 -11.82
N ALA A 95 -7.18 4.13 -11.46
CA ALA A 95 -6.95 2.99 -10.58
C ALA A 95 -5.86 2.06 -11.14
N GLY A 96 -6.01 1.66 -12.41
CA GLY A 96 -5.09 0.79 -13.12
C GLY A 96 -3.68 1.36 -13.23
N ARG A 97 -3.54 2.66 -13.55
CA ARG A 97 -2.21 3.30 -13.64
C ARG A 97 -1.47 3.31 -12.30
N GLY A 98 -2.16 3.64 -11.21
CA GLY A 98 -1.57 3.59 -9.87
C GLY A 98 -1.10 2.17 -9.53
N TYR A 99 -1.97 1.18 -9.73
CA TYR A 99 -1.64 -0.22 -9.48
C TYR A 99 -0.46 -0.72 -10.33
N GLU A 100 -0.46 -0.43 -11.63
CA GLU A 100 0.59 -0.88 -12.54
C GLU A 100 1.96 -0.32 -12.14
N ARG A 101 2.03 0.98 -11.80
CA ARG A 101 3.27 1.62 -11.34
C ARG A 101 3.78 0.99 -10.03
N LEU A 102 2.87 0.78 -9.07
CA LEU A 102 3.19 0.12 -7.80
C LEU A 102 3.77 -1.28 -8.03
N VAL A 103 3.03 -2.13 -8.74
CA VAL A 103 3.45 -3.52 -8.98
C VAL A 103 4.74 -3.59 -9.78
N THR A 104 4.93 -2.72 -10.77
CA THR A 104 6.16 -2.67 -11.56
C THR A 104 7.38 -2.35 -10.69
N ARG A 105 7.26 -1.40 -9.76
CA ARG A 105 8.33 -1.08 -8.81
C ARG A 105 8.62 -2.26 -7.89
N TRP A 106 7.58 -2.82 -7.24
CA TRP A 106 7.75 -3.85 -6.21
C TRP A 106 8.13 -5.23 -6.75
N ARG A 107 7.81 -5.55 -8.01
CA ARG A 107 8.36 -6.75 -8.68
C ARG A 107 9.89 -6.74 -8.74
N ARG A 108 10.50 -5.57 -8.88
CA ARG A 108 11.96 -5.44 -8.90
C ARG A 108 12.54 -5.63 -7.50
N VAL A 109 11.89 -5.07 -6.49
CA VAL A 109 12.26 -5.26 -5.07
C VAL A 109 12.25 -6.74 -4.70
N ALA A 110 11.20 -7.47 -5.08
CA ALA A 110 11.10 -8.91 -4.86
C ALA A 110 12.25 -9.70 -5.53
N ALA A 111 12.75 -9.25 -6.68
CA ALA A 111 13.90 -9.88 -7.33
C ALA A 111 15.21 -9.71 -6.55
N PHE A 112 15.38 -8.59 -5.83
CA PHE A 112 16.52 -8.39 -4.92
C PHE A 112 16.41 -9.29 -3.67
N GLU A 113 15.20 -9.46 -3.14
CA GLU A 113 14.95 -10.35 -1.99
C GLU A 113 15.27 -11.82 -2.33
N GLN A 114 14.89 -12.29 -3.53
CA GLN A 114 15.11 -13.67 -3.96
C GLN A 114 16.56 -13.99 -4.36
N ALA A 115 17.38 -12.97 -4.59
CA ALA A 115 18.78 -13.14 -5.01
C ALA A 115 19.75 -13.32 -3.82
N MET A 116 19.25 -13.29 -2.58
CA MET A 116 19.98 -13.57 -1.35
C MET A 116 19.68 -14.97 -0.80
#